data_AF-A0A421K944-F1
#
_entry.id   AF-A0A421K944-F1
#
_cell.length_a   1.000
_cell.length_b   1.000
_cell.length_c   1.000
_cell.angle_alpha   90.00
_cell.angle_beta   90.00
_cell.angle_gamma   90.00
#
_symmetry.space_group_name_H-M   'P 1'
#
loop_
_entity.id
_entity.type
_entity.pdbx_description
1 polymer ?
#
loop_
_entity_poly.entity_id
_entity_poly.type
_entity_poly.pdbx_seq_one_letter_code
_entity_poly.pdbx_strand_id
1 'polypeptide(L)' 'MIYSSSMSSPDKLTSSMEDYLETILLLERANKVVRVKEIAERMSVQMPSVTAALKALKTRGLVEYEKNSSLIH' A
#
# COMPACT_ATOMS: atom_id res chain seq x y z
N MET A 1 16.83 25.31 -13.28
CA MET A 1 16.25 24.00 -13.63
C MET A 1 17.23 22.88 -13.24
N ILE A 2 17.62 22.78 -11.97
CA ILE A 2 18.50 21.70 -11.50
C ILE A 2 18.10 21.41 -10.04
N TYR A 3 17.35 20.33 -9.78
CA TYR A 3 17.26 19.77 -8.43
C TYR A 3 18.36 18.71 -8.32
N SER A 4 19.51 19.14 -7.80
CA SER A 4 20.64 18.29 -7.48
C SER A 4 20.38 17.49 -6.21
N SER A 5 20.43 16.16 -6.33
CA SER A 5 20.99 15.20 -5.36
C SER A 5 20.98 15.60 -3.88
N SER A 6 19.86 15.34 -3.19
CA SER A 6 19.85 14.91 -1.78
C SER A 6 18.49 14.27 -1.45
N MET A 7 18.24 13.07 -1.97
CA MET A 7 17.13 12.23 -1.50
C MET A 7 17.58 11.50 -0.23
N SER A 8 17.61 12.23 0.88
CA SER A 8 17.66 11.69 2.23
C SER A 8 16.51 12.32 3.01
N SER A 9 15.28 11.96 2.65
CA SER A 9 14.07 12.53 3.24
C SER A 9 13.60 11.68 4.42
N PRO A 10 13.40 12.25 5.63
CA PRO A 10 12.72 11.56 6.75
C PRO A 10 11.24 11.26 6.46
N ASP A 11 10.71 11.70 5.33
CA ASP A 11 9.36 11.47 4.80
C ASP A 11 9.10 10.04 4.30
N LYS A 12 10.07 9.12 4.43
CA LYS A 12 9.93 7.73 3.98
C LYS A 12 8.78 6.98 4.68
N LEU A 13 8.44 7.38 5.90
CA LEU A 13 7.35 6.76 6.68
C LEU A 13 5.96 7.15 6.17
N THR A 14 5.77 8.40 5.73
CA THR A 14 4.50 8.87 5.14
C THR A 14 4.37 8.42 3.69
N SER A 15 5.44 8.54 2.88
CA SER A 15 5.41 8.06 1.49
C SER A 15 5.04 6.58 1.41
N SER A 16 5.59 5.74 2.29
CA SER A 16 5.27 4.30 2.27
C SER A 16 3.77 4.04 2.45
N MET A 17 3.06 4.80 3.30
CA MET A 17 1.61 4.61 3.50
C MET A 17 0.80 5.14 2.32
N GLU A 18 1.19 6.27 1.75
CA GLU A 18 0.56 6.82 0.55
C GLU A 18 0.75 5.91 -0.66
N ASP A 19 1.95 5.32 -0.84
CA ASP A 19 2.24 4.31 -1.85
C ASP A 19 1.33 3.07 -1.71
N TYR A 20 1.07 2.62 -0.47
CA TYR A 20 0.13 1.52 -0.23
C TYR A 20 -1.30 1.90 -0.64
N LEU A 21 -1.77 3.09 -0.26
CA LEU A 21 -3.12 3.56 -0.62
C LEU A 21 -3.28 3.73 -2.13
N GLU A 22 -2.30 4.34 -2.80
CA GLU A 22 -2.29 4.50 -4.25
C GLU A 22 -2.29 3.14 -4.94
N THR A 23 -1.44 2.21 -4.50
CA THR A 23 -1.38 0.86 -5.06
C THR A 23 -2.71 0.12 -4.91
N ILE A 24 -3.35 0.20 -3.73
CA ILE A 24 -4.67 -0.40 -3.49
C ILE A 24 -5.70 0.22 -4.44
N LEU A 25 -5.75 1.54 -4.55
CA LEU A 25 -6.69 2.24 -5.44
C LEU A 25 -6.48 1.88 -6.92
N LEU A 26 -5.22 1.79 -7.37
CA LEU A 26 -4.89 1.39 -8.73
C LEU A 26 -5.28 -0.07 -9.00
N LEU A 27 -5.04 -0.96 -8.04
CA LEU A 27 -5.43 -2.36 -8.15
C LEU A 27 -6.94 -2.53 -8.11
N GLU A 28 -7.67 -1.72 -7.34
CA GLU A 28 -9.13 -1.75 -7.27
C GLU A 28 -9.77 -1.24 -8.56
N ARG A 29 -9.20 -0.19 -9.15
CA ARG A 29 -9.61 0.30 -10.47
C ARG A 29 -9.32 -0.70 -11.58
N ALA A 30 -8.22 -1.43 -11.49
CA ALA A 30 -7.84 -2.44 -12.48
C ALA A 30 -8.59 -3.76 -12.30
N ASN A 31 -8.83 -4.16 -11.06
CA ASN A 31 -9.45 -5.42 -10.68
C ASN A 31 -10.54 -5.17 -9.64
N LYS A 32 -11.72 -5.74 -9.87
CA LYS A 32 -12.87 -5.65 -8.95
C LYS A 32 -12.57 -6.15 -7.53
N VAL A 33 -11.48 -6.91 -7.34
CA VAL A 33 -11.00 -7.38 -6.04
C VAL A 33 -9.48 -7.20 -5.98
N VAL A 34 -9.02 -6.42 -5.02
CA VAL A 34 -7.59 -6.30 -4.71
C VAL A 34 -7.16 -7.50 -3.87
N ARG A 35 -5.99 -8.08 -4.15
CA ARG A 35 -5.42 -9.18 -3.36
C ARG A 35 -4.08 -8.75 -2.78
N VAL A 36 -3.78 -9.24 -1.57
CA VAL A 36 -2.50 -9.01 -0.88
C VAL A 36 -1.31 -9.41 -1.75
N LYS A 37 -1.46 -10.49 -2.53
CA LYS A 37 -0.45 -10.94 -3.49
C LYS A 37 -0.14 -9.89 -4.56
N GLU A 38 -1.16 -9.28 -5.16
CA GLU A 38 -1.01 -8.29 -6.22
C GLU A 38 -0.33 -7.02 -5.68
N ILE A 39 -0.69 -6.60 -4.45
CA ILE A 39 -0.04 -5.46 -3.78
C ILE A 39 1.44 -5.78 -3.54
N ALA A 40 1.74 -6.98 -3.06
CA ALA A 40 3.11 -7.42 -2.79
C ALA A 40 3.95 -7.44 -4.07
N GLU A 41 3.40 -7.97 -5.17
CA GLU A 41 4.07 -8.01 -6.47
C GLU A 41 4.28 -6.60 -7.04
N ARG A 42 3.28 -5.72 -6.92
CA ARG A 42 3.34 -4.35 -7.48
C ARG A 42 4.28 -3.43 -6.71
N MET A 43 4.33 -3.57 -5.39
CA MET A 43 5.28 -2.83 -4.53
C MET A 43 6.63 -3.54 -4.40
N SER A 44 6.80 -4.72 -5.01
CA SER A 44 7.99 -5.56 -4.91
C SER A 44 8.42 -5.84 -3.46
N VAL A 45 7.43 -6.06 -2.57
CA VAL A 45 7.61 -6.36 -1.15
C VAL A 45 7.11 -7.76 -0.82
N GLN A 46 7.41 -8.24 0.39
CA GLN A 46 6.94 -9.53 0.86
C GLN A 46 5.47 -9.46 1.33
N MET A 47 4.69 -10.51 1.07
CA MET A 47 3.31 -10.65 1.59
C MET A 47 3.15 -10.34 3.10
N PRO A 48 4.04 -10.81 4.00
CA PRO A 48 3.96 -10.44 5.42
C PRO A 48 4.12 -8.92 5.66
N SER A 49 4.94 -8.24 4.86
CA SER A 49 5.11 -6.78 4.93
C SER A 49 3.83 -6.06 4.53
N VAL A 50 3.18 -6.49 3.44
CA VAL A 50 1.87 -5.95 3.03
C VAL A 50 0.83 -6.18 4.11
N THR A 51 0.79 -7.38 4.70
CA THR A 51 -0.17 -7.70 5.76
C THR A 51 0.05 -6.82 7.00
N ALA A 52 1.31 -6.56 7.37
CA ALA A 52 1.64 -5.66 8.46
C ALA A 52 1.24 -4.20 8.15
N ALA A 53 1.47 -3.73 6.92
CA ALA A 53 1.08 -2.40 6.47
C ALA A 53 -0.44 -2.22 6.45
N LEU A 54 -1.18 -3.17 5.86
CA LEU A 54 -2.64 -3.18 5.87
C LEU A 54 -3.20 -3.22 7.29
N LYS A 55 -2.59 -3.99 8.20
CA LYS A 55 -2.99 -4.01 9.61
C LYS A 55 -2.77 -2.65 10.26
N ALA A 56 -1.64 -2.00 10.01
CA ALA A 56 -1.34 -0.67 10.55
C ALA A 56 -2.30 0.40 10.00
N LEU A 57 -2.61 0.36 8.70
CA LEU A 57 -3.57 1.25 8.06
C LEU A 57 -5.00 0.99 8.58
N LYS A 58 -5.40 -0.26 8.81
CA LYS A 58 -6.69 -0.64 9.41
C LYS A 58 -6.82 -0.11 10.83
N THR A 59 -5.78 -0.25 11.65
CA THR A 59 -5.75 0.32 13.01
C THR A 59 -5.89 1.84 13.00
N ARG A 60 -5.49 2.51 11.91
CA ARG A 60 -5.66 3.96 11.71
C ARG A 60 -6.98 4.34 11.04
N GLY A 61 -7.83 3.37 10.65
CA GLY A 61 -9.09 3.62 9.94
C GLY A 61 -8.92 4.12 8.50
N LEU A 62 -7.74 3.90 7.90
CA LEU A 62 -7.42 4.36 6.54
C LEU A 62 -7.76 3.33 5.46
N VAL A 63 -7.92 2.05 5.84
CA VAL A 63 -8.28 0.96 4.92
C VAL A 63 -9.11 -0.10 5.66
N GLU A 64 -10.13 -0.60 4.99
CA GLU A 64 -10.88 -1.78 5.44
C GLU A 64 -10.28 -3.05 4.81
N TYR A 65 -9.45 -3.75 5.59
CA TYR A 65 -8.88 -5.04 5.21
C TYR A 65 -9.56 -6.18 5.97
N GLU A 66 -10.25 -7.07 5.26
CA GLU A 66 -10.85 -8.31 5.76
C GLU A 66 -9.98 -9.51 5.37
N LYS A 67 -9.51 -10.28 6.36
CA LYS A 67 -8.62 -11.43 6.15
C LYS A 67 -9.32 -12.60 5.43
N ASN A 68 -10.66 -12.57 5.31
CA ASN A 68 -11.43 -13.81 5.14
C ASN A 68 -12.20 -14.01 3.84
N SER A 69 -12.32 -13.04 2.93
CA SER A 69 -12.61 -13.27 1.50
C SER A 69 -12.86 -11.93 0.81
N SER A 70 -11.95 -11.53 -0.08
CA SER A 70 -12.11 -10.43 -1.05
C SER A 70 -12.28 -9.02 -0.46
N LEU A 71 -11.44 -8.07 -0.86
CA LEU A 71 -11.58 -6.68 -0.42
C LEU A 71 -12.93 -6.12 -0.87
N ILE A 72 -13.62 -5.46 0.05
CA ILE A 72 -14.96 -4.91 -0.13
C ILE A 72 -14.88 -3.38 0.04
N HIS A 73 -15.46 -2.71 -0.96
CA HIS A 73 -15.85 -1.30 -1.18
C HIS A 73 -15.22 -0.16 -0.36
#